data_AF-A0A927STL8-F1
#
_entry.id   AF-A0A927STL8-F1
#
_cell.length_a   1.000
_cell.length_b   1.000
_cell.length_c   1.000
_cell.angle_alpha   90.00
_cell.angle_beta   90.00
_cell.angle_gamma   90.00
#
_symmetry.space_group_name_H-M   'P 1'
#
loop_
_entity.id
_entity.type
_entity.pdbx_description
1 polymer ?
#
loop_
_entity_poly.entity_id
_entity_poly.type
_entity_poly.pdbx_seq_one_letter_code
_entity_poly.pdbx_strand_id
1 'polypeptide(L)'
;MGMVYTFGGMEPETIFQKICSIVGNEQDITINIAKTTTSISFCKEKVFNIRINSKTQCLDTETAFVFPYVSRIAGASLHTSDKKTYAQIPLVTDEQSVSAVNEMLRELFQDCFNRQNAVSFGCCNDHVRCSDARRCLHEDDKFYLGCIYRKNLEAGRIFYGANRNVEDNKQ
;
A
#
# COMPACT_ATOMS: atom_id res chain seq x y z
N MET A 1 -20.06 -24.23 5.15
CA MET A 1 -19.82 -24.66 3.77
C MET A 1 -19.08 -23.52 3.10
N GLY A 2 -17.75 -23.48 3.26
CA GLY A 2 -16.92 -22.35 2.83
C GLY A 2 -16.85 -22.30 1.30
N MET A 3 -17.12 -21.13 0.73
CA MET A 3 -16.94 -20.91 -0.71
C MET A 3 -15.45 -20.97 -1.03
N VAL A 4 -15.01 -22.06 -1.66
CA VAL A 4 -13.70 -22.14 -2.30
C VAL A 4 -13.74 -21.22 -3.53
N TYR A 5 -13.05 -20.08 -3.46
CA TYR A 5 -12.94 -19.19 -4.61
C TYR A 5 -11.93 -19.77 -5.61
N THR A 6 -12.42 -20.48 -6.61
CA THR A 6 -11.62 -20.84 -7.78
C THR A 6 -11.54 -19.64 -8.73
N PHE A 7 -10.35 -19.08 -8.92
CA PHE A 7 -10.09 -17.98 -9.88
C PHE A 7 -9.76 -18.47 -11.30
N GLY A 8 -9.85 -19.77 -11.58
CA GLY A 8 -9.51 -20.35 -12.89
C GLY A 8 -10.40 -19.84 -14.03
N GLY A 9 -9.79 -19.22 -15.05
CA GLY A 9 -10.48 -18.77 -16.27
C GLY A 9 -11.20 -17.43 -16.14
N MET A 10 -10.90 -16.63 -15.11
CA MET A 10 -11.55 -15.35 -14.91
C MET A 10 -10.89 -14.22 -15.69
N GLU A 11 -11.70 -13.47 -16.43
CA GLU A 11 -11.31 -12.22 -17.07
C GLU A 11 -10.87 -11.18 -16.01
N PRO A 12 -9.92 -10.29 -16.31
CA PRO A 12 -9.45 -9.26 -15.39
C PRO A 12 -10.56 -8.43 -14.73
N GLU A 13 -11.66 -8.20 -15.44
CA GLU A 13 -12.87 -7.52 -14.96
C GLU A 13 -13.53 -8.26 -13.80
N THR A 14 -13.52 -9.60 -13.81
CA THR A 14 -14.09 -10.40 -12.71
C THR A 14 -13.25 -10.25 -11.44
N ILE A 15 -11.92 -10.18 -11.59
CA ILE A 15 -11.00 -9.95 -10.47
C ILE A 15 -11.21 -8.54 -9.92
N PHE A 16 -11.34 -7.55 -10.80
CA PHE A 16 -11.68 -6.18 -10.41
C PHE A 16 -12.98 -6.11 -9.61
N GLN A 17 -14.06 -6.72 -10.10
CA GLN A 17 -15.34 -6.72 -9.40
C GLN A 17 -15.28 -7.40 -8.02
N LYS A 18 -14.48 -8.46 -7.87
CA LYS A 18 -14.22 -9.09 -6.57
C LYS A 18 -13.45 -8.15 -5.63
N ILE A 19 -12.45 -7.44 -6.12
CA ILE A 19 -11.71 -6.47 -5.30
C ILE A 19 -12.63 -5.33 -4.87
N CYS A 20 -13.48 -4.82 -5.77
CA CYS A 20 -14.48 -3.81 -5.46
C CYS A 20 -15.46 -4.30 -4.37
N SER A 21 -15.92 -5.55 -4.43
CA SER A 21 -16.84 -6.09 -3.41
C SER A 21 -16.17 -6.33 -2.05
N ILE A 22 -14.87 -6.64 -2.03
CA ILE A 22 -14.09 -6.76 -0.79
C ILE A 22 -13.93 -5.38 -0.17
N VAL A 23 -13.47 -4.39 -0.93
CA VAL A 23 -13.12 -3.08 -0.39
C VAL A 23 -14.36 -2.21 -0.11
N GLY A 24 -15.39 -2.31 -0.94
CA GLY A 24 -16.66 -1.59 -0.78
C GLY A 24 -16.69 -0.16 -1.33
N ASN A 25 -15.66 0.28 -2.06
CA ASN A 25 -15.58 1.63 -2.61
C ASN A 25 -15.06 1.64 -4.06
N GLU A 26 -15.94 1.32 -5.01
CA GLU A 26 -15.58 1.17 -6.43
C GLU A 26 -15.10 2.48 -7.08
N GLN A 27 -15.53 3.65 -6.61
CA GLN A 27 -15.18 4.95 -7.22
C GLN A 27 -13.69 5.29 -7.06
N ASP A 28 -13.07 4.77 -6.01
CA ASP A 28 -11.66 4.98 -5.69
C ASP A 28 -10.77 3.85 -6.24
N ILE A 29 -11.33 2.90 -6.99
CA ILE A 29 -10.60 1.78 -7.58
C ILE A 29 -10.69 1.89 -9.10
N THR A 30 -9.55 1.83 -9.79
CA THR A 30 -9.52 1.82 -11.25
C THR A 30 -8.78 0.62 -11.79
N ILE A 31 -9.28 0.07 -12.89
CA ILE A 31 -8.61 -0.96 -13.68
C ILE A 31 -8.15 -0.36 -15.00
N ASN A 32 -6.90 -0.63 -15.39
CA ASN A 32 -6.36 -0.27 -16.68
C ASN A 32 -5.87 -1.54 -17.38
N ILE A 33 -6.56 -1.92 -18.45
CA ILE A 33 -6.30 -3.10 -19.26
C ILE A 33 -5.50 -2.65 -20.49
N ALA A 34 -4.20 -2.95 -20.49
CA ALA A 34 -3.32 -2.76 -21.63
C ALA A 34 -3.00 -4.09 -22.32
N LYS A 35 -2.45 -4.03 -23.54
CA LYS A 35 -2.13 -5.21 -24.36
C LYS A 35 -1.26 -6.26 -23.65
N THR A 36 -0.39 -5.82 -22.74
CA THR A 36 0.61 -6.67 -22.08
C THR A 36 0.45 -6.72 -20.56
N THR A 37 -0.41 -5.90 -19.98
CA THR A 37 -0.52 -5.78 -18.52
C THR A 37 -1.89 -5.24 -18.16
N THR A 38 -2.53 -5.87 -17.18
CA THR A 38 -3.66 -5.25 -16.50
C THR A 38 -3.19 -4.73 -15.15
N SER A 39 -3.56 -3.51 -14.78
CA SER A 39 -3.18 -2.90 -13.52
C SER A 39 -4.40 -2.42 -12.74
N ILE A 40 -4.30 -2.50 -11.42
CA ILE A 40 -5.30 -2.01 -10.48
C ILE A 40 -4.68 -0.88 -9.67
N SER A 41 -5.41 0.22 -9.57
CA SER A 41 -5.03 1.36 -8.74
C SER A 41 -6.08 1.60 -7.66
N PHE A 42 -5.62 1.97 -6.48
CA PHE A 42 -6.44 2.48 -5.37
C PHE A 42 -6.12 3.96 -5.20
N CYS A 43 -7.13 4.83 -5.16
CA CYS A 43 -6.96 6.27 -4.93
C CYS A 43 -5.96 6.92 -5.91
N LYS A 44 -5.93 6.46 -7.18
CA LYS A 44 -4.97 6.87 -8.25
C LYS A 44 -3.53 6.39 -8.07
N GLU A 45 -3.23 5.62 -7.02
CA GLU A 45 -1.95 4.96 -6.81
C GLU A 45 -2.02 3.53 -7.37
N LYS A 46 -1.09 3.16 -8.27
CA LYS A 46 -1.06 1.81 -8.84
C LYS A 46 -0.55 0.83 -7.80
N VAL A 47 -1.40 -0.10 -7.35
CA VAL A 47 -1.08 -1.04 -6.26
C VAL A 47 -0.76 -2.44 -6.79
N PHE A 48 -1.49 -2.90 -7.80
CA PHE A 48 -1.32 -4.26 -8.34
C PHE A 48 -1.16 -4.27 -9.85
N ASN A 49 -0.39 -5.23 -10.37
CA ASN A 49 -0.58 -5.74 -11.71
C ASN A 49 -1.22 -7.13 -11.63
N ILE A 50 -2.21 -7.38 -12.48
CA ILE A 50 -2.81 -8.69 -12.65
C ILE A 50 -2.04 -9.41 -13.75
N ARG A 51 -1.54 -10.61 -13.43
CA ARG A 51 -0.87 -11.49 -14.39
C ARG A 51 -1.65 -12.78 -14.52
N ILE A 52 -2.22 -13.01 -15.70
CA ILE A 52 -3.01 -14.20 -16.04
C ILE A 52 -2.38 -14.84 -17.28
N ASN A 53 -1.99 -16.09 -17.16
CA ASN A 53 -1.63 -16.96 -18.28
C ASN A 53 -2.05 -18.40 -17.97
N SER A 54 -1.81 -19.33 -18.91
CA SER A 54 -2.21 -20.74 -18.76
C SER A 54 -1.62 -21.46 -17.55
N LYS A 55 -0.53 -20.93 -16.97
CA LYS A 55 0.21 -21.53 -15.85
C LYS A 55 0.16 -20.71 -14.56
N THR A 56 -0.22 -19.45 -14.61
CA THR A 56 -0.05 -18.51 -13.50
C THR A 56 -1.13 -17.45 -13.48
N GLN A 57 -1.73 -17.26 -12.32
CA GLN A 57 -2.75 -16.26 -12.05
C GLN A 57 -2.45 -15.61 -10.71
N CYS A 58 -1.99 -14.36 -10.72
CA CYS A 58 -1.51 -13.68 -9.52
C CYS A 58 -1.69 -12.16 -9.59
N LEU A 59 -1.67 -11.56 -8.41
CA LEU A 59 -1.47 -10.12 -8.21
C LEU A 59 0.01 -9.88 -7.90
N ASP A 60 0.65 -9.05 -8.71
CA ASP A 60 2.01 -8.58 -8.46
C ASP A 60 1.95 -7.20 -7.80
N THR A 61 2.69 -7.01 -6.70
CA THR A 61 2.76 -5.73 -5.99
C THR A 61 4.13 -5.51 -5.36
N GLU A 62 4.47 -4.26 -5.04
CA GLU A 62 5.72 -3.98 -4.33
C GLU A 62 5.64 -4.53 -2.91
N THR A 63 6.73 -5.12 -2.41
CA THR A 63 6.72 -5.77 -1.09
C THR A 63 6.41 -4.81 0.04
N ALA A 64 6.73 -3.52 -0.12
CA ALA A 64 6.41 -2.48 0.86
C ALA A 64 4.91 -2.44 1.22
N PHE A 65 4.04 -2.83 0.29
CA PHE A 65 2.60 -2.89 0.50
C PHE A 65 2.16 -4.13 1.30
N VAL A 66 2.79 -5.27 1.07
CA VAL A 66 2.20 -6.57 1.49
C VAL A 66 3.07 -7.41 2.39
N PHE A 67 4.26 -6.93 2.78
CA PHE A 67 5.20 -7.70 3.58
C PHE A 67 4.59 -8.40 4.81
N PRO A 68 3.68 -7.77 5.59
CA PRO A 68 3.04 -8.44 6.74
C PRO A 68 2.14 -9.64 6.39
N TYR A 69 1.63 -9.71 5.15
CA TYR A 69 0.67 -10.73 4.74
C TYR A 69 1.29 -11.85 3.90
N VAL A 70 2.47 -11.64 3.29
CA VAL A 70 3.07 -12.62 2.37
C VAL A 70 3.25 -13.99 3.04
N SER A 71 3.68 -14.04 4.30
CA SER A 71 3.85 -15.30 5.03
C SER A 71 2.54 -16.02 5.39
N ARG A 72 1.40 -15.30 5.32
CA ARG A 72 0.06 -15.79 5.67
C ARG A 72 -0.72 -16.28 4.46
N ILE A 73 -0.21 -16.09 3.24
CA ILE A 73 -0.90 -16.43 2.00
C ILE A 73 -0.19 -17.62 1.35
N ALA A 74 -0.88 -18.75 1.26
CA ALA A 74 -0.34 -19.95 0.64
C ALA A 74 0.01 -19.70 -0.83
N GLY A 75 1.23 -20.06 -1.19
CA GLY A 75 1.78 -19.88 -2.53
C GLY A 75 2.23 -18.45 -2.85
N ALA A 76 2.14 -17.50 -1.91
CA ALA A 76 2.76 -16.20 -2.09
C ALA A 76 4.29 -16.32 -2.12
N SER A 77 4.90 -15.60 -3.05
CA SER A 77 6.35 -15.63 -3.24
C SER A 77 6.93 -14.24 -3.35
N LEU A 78 8.15 -14.08 -2.85
CA LEU A 78 8.93 -12.87 -2.99
C LEU A 78 9.91 -13.02 -4.14
N HIS A 79 9.95 -12.00 -4.99
CA HIS A 79 10.85 -11.94 -6.12
C HIS A 79 11.65 -10.65 -6.05
N THR A 80 12.96 -10.78 -6.22
CA THR A 80 13.86 -9.65 -6.21
C THR A 80 14.44 -9.48 -7.61
N SER A 81 14.37 -8.26 -8.13
CA SER A 81 15.15 -7.81 -9.29
C SER A 81 16.20 -6.82 -8.82
N ASP A 82 17.21 -6.54 -9.66
CA ASP A 82 18.29 -5.59 -9.35
C ASP A 82 17.80 -4.19 -8.91
N LYS A 83 16.53 -3.85 -9.18
CA LYS A 83 15.95 -2.54 -8.91
C LYS A 83 14.85 -2.54 -7.83
N LYS A 84 14.13 -3.65 -7.64
CA LYS A 84 12.94 -3.72 -6.78
C LYS A 84 12.62 -5.15 -6.33
N THR A 85 12.05 -5.26 -5.14
CA THR A 85 11.41 -6.48 -4.63
C THR A 85 9.90 -6.40 -4.82
N TYR A 86 9.30 -7.44 -5.39
CA TYR A 86 7.86 -7.57 -5.57
C TYR A 86 7.36 -8.88 -4.96
N ALA A 87 6.13 -8.85 -4.46
CA ALA A 87 5.40 -10.02 -4.03
C ALA A 87 4.47 -10.48 -5.14
N GLN A 88 4.40 -11.79 -5.34
CA GLN A 88 3.44 -12.44 -6.19
C GLN A 88 2.41 -13.13 -5.29
N ILE A 89 1.16 -12.66 -5.33
CA ILE A 89 0.05 -13.17 -4.52
C ILE A 89 -0.86 -14.02 -5.41
N PRO A 90 -0.99 -15.34 -5.18
CA PRO A 90 -1.85 -16.19 -5.99
C PRO A 90 -3.31 -15.75 -5.95
N LEU A 91 -3.95 -15.73 -7.11
CA LEU A 91 -5.39 -15.47 -7.17
C LEU A 91 -6.19 -16.67 -6.65
N VAL A 92 -5.78 -17.90 -6.99
CA VAL A 92 -6.36 -19.11 -6.41
C VAL A 92 -5.64 -19.42 -5.10
N THR A 93 -6.39 -19.51 -4.00
CA THR A 93 -5.82 -19.80 -2.70
C THR A 93 -6.82 -20.52 -1.78
N ASP A 94 -6.35 -21.10 -0.67
CA ASP A 94 -7.18 -21.79 0.31
C ASP A 94 -8.01 -20.81 1.17
N GLU A 95 -8.94 -21.33 1.97
CA GLU A 95 -9.86 -20.51 2.79
C GLU A 95 -9.14 -19.58 3.77
N GLN A 96 -8.03 -20.01 4.39
CA GLN A 96 -7.28 -19.18 5.33
C GLN A 96 -6.58 -18.04 4.60
N SER A 97 -6.00 -18.36 3.44
CA SER A 97 -5.35 -17.39 2.58
C SER A 97 -6.33 -16.39 1.97
N VAL A 98 -7.59 -16.76 1.69
CA VAL A 98 -8.63 -15.82 1.25
C VAL A 98 -8.86 -14.75 2.32
N SER A 99 -8.91 -15.12 3.60
CA SER A 99 -9.04 -14.15 4.69
C SER A 99 -7.86 -13.19 4.73
N ALA A 100 -6.63 -13.69 4.61
CA ALA A 100 -5.43 -12.87 4.60
C ALA A 100 -5.38 -11.92 3.40
N VAL A 101 -5.79 -12.37 2.21
CA VAL A 101 -5.91 -11.54 1.00
C VAL A 101 -6.96 -10.44 1.19
N ASN A 102 -8.12 -10.76 1.78
CA ASN A 102 -9.17 -9.78 2.02
C ASN A 102 -8.73 -8.69 3.00
N GLU A 103 -8.08 -9.07 4.09
CA GLU A 103 -7.51 -8.16 5.09
C GLU A 103 -6.45 -7.25 4.44
N MET A 104 -5.51 -7.85 3.70
CA MET A 104 -4.49 -7.14 2.93
C MET A 104 -5.11 -6.10 1.97
N LEU A 105 -6.14 -6.47 1.21
CA LEU A 105 -6.80 -5.56 0.27
C LEU A 105 -7.49 -4.40 0.97
N ARG A 106 -8.14 -4.65 2.12
CA ARG A 106 -8.81 -3.61 2.91
C ARG A 106 -7.81 -2.64 3.52
N GLU A 107 -6.75 -3.15 4.16
CA GLU A 107 -5.72 -2.31 4.79
C GLU A 107 -4.98 -1.48 3.75
N LEU A 108 -4.60 -2.08 2.61
CA LEU A 108 -3.98 -1.35 1.52
C LEU A 108 -4.86 -0.26 0.94
N PHE A 109 -6.15 -0.54 0.76
CA PHE A 109 -7.08 0.48 0.30
C PHE A 109 -7.21 1.61 1.32
N GLN A 110 -7.38 1.28 2.60
CA GLN A 110 -7.49 2.27 3.67
C GLN A 110 -6.24 3.16 3.74
N ASP A 111 -5.06 2.58 3.58
CA ASP A 111 -3.79 3.30 3.53
C ASP A 111 -3.71 4.25 2.33
N CYS A 112 -4.05 3.78 1.13
CA CYS A 112 -4.14 4.62 -0.08
C CYS A 112 -5.14 5.77 0.12
N PHE A 113 -6.32 5.47 0.67
CA PHE A 113 -7.37 6.43 0.94
C PHE A 113 -6.94 7.49 1.94
N ASN A 114 -6.33 7.08 3.05
CA ASN A 114 -5.82 7.99 4.07
C ASN A 114 -4.71 8.88 3.50
N ARG A 115 -3.81 8.33 2.67
CA ARG A 115 -2.76 9.14 2.01
C ARG A 115 -3.33 10.20 1.09
N GLN A 116 -4.39 9.87 0.33
CA GLN A 116 -5.02 10.81 -0.59
C GLN A 116 -5.87 11.88 0.12
N ASN A 117 -6.53 11.51 1.24
CA ASN A 117 -7.46 12.38 1.95
C ASN A 117 -6.85 13.07 3.19
N ALA A 118 -5.58 12.84 3.48
CA ALA A 118 -4.90 13.50 4.60
C ALA A 118 -4.82 15.02 4.39
N VAL A 119 -5.57 15.76 5.21
CA VAL A 119 -5.46 17.22 5.27
C VAL A 119 -4.07 17.59 5.77
N SER A 120 -3.34 18.35 4.96
CA SER A 120 -2.00 18.79 5.31
C SER A 120 -2.05 19.86 6.40
N PHE A 121 -1.20 19.73 7.41
CA PHE A 121 -1.02 20.73 8.47
C PHE A 121 0.45 20.88 8.84
N GLY A 122 0.80 22.02 9.46
CA GLY A 122 2.19 22.35 9.81
C GLY A 122 2.83 21.34 10.77
N CYS A 123 2.46 21.40 12.06
CA CYS A 123 2.96 20.47 13.07
C CYS A 123 1.96 20.32 14.24
N CYS A 124 1.97 19.16 14.87
CA CYS A 124 1.15 18.78 16.04
C CYS A 124 1.69 19.32 17.38
N ASN A 125 2.44 20.42 17.35
CA ASN A 125 3.10 21.04 18.53
C ASN A 125 4.25 20.23 19.18
N ASP A 126 4.41 18.93 18.89
CA ASP A 126 5.55 18.11 19.37
C ASP A 126 6.83 18.22 18.50
N HIS A 127 6.94 19.25 17.66
CA HIS A 127 8.05 19.44 16.72
C HIS A 127 9.43 19.26 17.37
N VAL A 128 9.69 19.87 18.54
CA VAL A 128 10.98 19.74 19.25
C VAL A 128 11.29 18.29 19.61
N ARG A 129 10.30 17.56 20.18
CA ARG A 129 10.48 16.15 20.57
C ARG A 129 10.68 15.25 19.35
N CYS A 130 9.95 15.50 18.27
CA CYS A 130 10.12 14.80 17.00
C CYS A 130 11.50 15.11 16.37
N SER A 131 11.99 16.34 16.47
CA SER A 131 13.35 16.71 16.04
C SER A 131 14.42 15.98 16.83
N ASP A 132 14.29 15.96 18.15
CA ASP A 132 15.24 15.30 19.05
C ASP A 132 15.26 13.78 18.81
N ALA A 133 14.11 13.19 18.47
CA ALA A 133 14.00 11.79 18.07
C ALA A 133 14.40 11.52 16.60
N ARG A 134 14.59 12.56 15.78
CA ARG A 134 14.81 12.49 14.32
C ARG A 134 13.71 11.74 13.54
N ARG A 135 12.52 11.60 14.12
CA ARG A 135 11.35 10.95 13.54
C ARG A 135 10.06 11.50 14.16
N CYS A 136 8.94 11.31 13.48
CA CYS A 136 7.65 11.60 14.10
C CYS A 136 7.38 10.59 15.23
N LEU A 137 6.86 11.07 16.36
CA LEU A 137 6.53 10.22 17.51
C LEU A 137 5.08 9.70 17.48
N HIS A 138 4.30 10.12 16.47
CA HIS A 138 2.86 9.88 16.36
C HIS A 138 2.53 9.00 15.14
N GLU A 139 3.27 7.92 14.96
CA GLU A 139 3.18 7.03 13.78
C GLU A 139 1.79 6.38 13.63
N ASP A 140 1.13 6.09 14.76
CA ASP A 140 -0.20 5.48 14.81
C ASP A 140 -1.36 6.51 14.82
N ASP A 141 -1.05 7.82 14.79
CA ASP A 141 -2.08 8.86 14.82
C ASP A 141 -2.71 9.04 13.43
N LYS A 142 -4.03 9.21 13.37
CA LYS A 142 -4.78 9.51 12.14
C LYS A 142 -4.26 10.75 11.38
N PHE A 143 -3.59 11.67 12.07
CA PHE A 143 -3.00 12.87 11.49
C PHE A 143 -1.56 12.66 10.99
N TYR A 144 -0.95 11.50 11.23
CA TYR A 144 0.42 11.18 10.83
C TYR A 144 0.71 11.55 9.36
N LEU A 145 -0.18 11.13 8.47
CA LEU A 145 -0.03 11.35 7.02
C LEU A 145 -0.13 12.83 6.62
N GLY A 146 -0.93 13.62 7.34
CA GLY A 146 -1.12 15.05 7.11
C GLY A 146 0.01 15.94 7.63
N CYS A 147 0.88 15.43 8.51
CA CYS A 147 1.94 16.22 9.13
C CYS A 147 3.02 16.61 8.12
N ILE A 148 3.11 17.90 7.79
CA ILE A 148 4.17 18.44 6.91
C ILE A 148 5.54 18.31 7.59
N TYR A 149 5.60 18.55 8.90
CA TYR A 149 6.86 18.47 9.62
C TYR A 149 7.46 17.05 9.63
N ARG A 150 6.63 16.00 9.71
CA ARG A 150 7.08 14.62 9.53
C ARG A 150 7.80 14.42 8.20
N LYS A 151 7.24 14.90 7.08
CA LYS A 151 7.87 14.78 5.75
C LYS A 151 9.24 15.45 5.71
N ASN A 152 9.44 16.52 6.48
CA ASN A 152 10.74 17.15 6.64
C ASN A 152 11.72 16.26 7.41
N LEU A 153 11.28 15.64 8.51
CA LEU A 153 12.10 14.68 9.27
C LEU A 153 12.51 13.47 8.41
N GLU A 154 11.56 12.89 7.68
CA GLU A 154 11.80 11.78 6.73
C GLU A 154 12.79 12.18 5.62
N ALA A 155 12.77 13.44 5.19
CA ALA A 155 13.73 14.01 4.24
C ALA A 155 15.06 14.45 4.89
N GLY A 156 15.25 14.20 6.18
CA GLY A 156 16.46 14.57 6.92
C GLY A 156 16.59 16.07 7.23
N ARG A 157 15.53 16.87 7.08
CA ARG A 157 15.49 18.32 7.36
C ARG A 157 14.91 18.57 8.75
N ILE A 158 15.76 18.93 9.70
CA ILE A 158 15.41 19.14 11.10
C ILE A 158 15.56 20.62 11.46
N PHE A 159 14.41 21.27 11.68
CA PHE A 159 14.32 22.73 11.92
C PHE A 159 14.42 23.16 13.38
N TYR A 160 14.20 22.25 14.33
CA TYR A 160 14.08 22.55 15.77
C TYR A 160 14.90 21.55 16.61
N GLY A 161 14.94 21.76 17.92
CA GLY A 161 15.56 20.83 18.87
C GLY A 161 17.09 20.76 18.78
N ALA A 162 17.67 19.82 19.54
CA ALA A 162 19.11 19.60 19.65
C ALA A 162 19.73 19.05 18.35
N ASN A 163 18.91 18.41 17.51
CA ASN A 163 19.35 17.83 16.24
C ASN A 163 19.11 18.75 15.02
N ARG A 164 18.83 20.05 15.24
CA ARG A 164 18.64 21.01 14.15
C ARG A 164 19.82 21.00 13.18
N ASN A 165 19.54 20.92 11.88
CA ASN A 165 20.56 20.75 10.84
C ASN A 165 20.33 21.57 9.55
N VAL A 166 19.35 22.47 9.55
CA VAL A 166 19.13 23.41 8.45
C VAL A 166 19.77 24.75 8.81
N GLU A 167 20.48 25.36 7.87
CA GLU A 167 21.02 26.71 8.04
C GLU A 167 19.92 27.74 7.82
N ASP A 168 19.89 28.80 8.63
CA ASP A 168 19.01 29.93 8.37
C ASP A 168 19.60 30.71 7.19
N ASN A 169 19.02 30.55 6.00
CA ASN A 169 19.24 31.52 4.93
C ASN A 169 18.62 32.85 5.37
N LYS A 170 19.39 33.66 6.10
CA LYS A 170 19.09 35.07 6.31
C LYS A 170 19.26 35.75 4.95
N GLN A 171 18.14 36.07 4.31
CA GLN A 171 18.07 37.00 3.19
C GLN A 171 18.33 38.42 3.67
#